data_AF-A0AAW2GPH7-F1
#
_entry.id   AF-A0AAW2GPH7-F1
#
_cell.length_a   1.000
_cell.length_b   1.000
_cell.length_c   1.000
_cell.angle_alpha   90.00
_cell.angle_beta   90.00
_cell.angle_gamma   90.00
#
_symmetry.space_group_name_H-M   'P 1'
#
loop_
_entity.id
_entity.type
_entity.pdbx_description
1 polymer ?
#
loop_
_entity_poly.entity_id
_entity_poly.type
_entity_poly.pdbx_seq_one_letter_code
_entity_poly.pdbx_strand_id
1 'polypeptide(L)'
;MQDQDGFYRTLCSSETLRSGKKGFFHDFSEYVMQTAGDTWTSKIFGRIDDDAGRVRAIFTDAKVKDAVADTLARVKPLFRDKDAEISKRRRLEGYQLAAVGEHDKALLLFSQAVLRAPQPGRNKTIDQGLSLPLALLGRAEIFMTLKEYHFALEDLRLAAEDDLPDKSM
;
A
#
# COMPACT_ATOMS: atom_id res chain seq x y z
N MET A 1 -12.29 1.03 23.68
CA MET A 1 -12.33 0.57 22.28
C MET A 1 -10.90 0.62 21.75
N GLN A 2 -10.11 -0.41 22.08
CA GLN A 2 -8.75 -0.64 21.62
C GLN A 2 -8.81 -2.04 21.02
N ASP A 3 -8.97 -2.17 19.70
CA ASP A 3 -8.70 -3.43 18.97
C ASP A 3 -8.95 -3.36 17.45
N GLN A 4 -9.58 -2.31 16.91
CA GLN A 4 -9.76 -2.19 15.46
C GLN A 4 -8.45 -1.89 14.71
N ASP A 5 -7.50 -1.21 15.36
CA ASP A 5 -6.14 -1.00 14.83
C ASP A 5 -5.36 -2.31 14.68
N GLY A 6 -5.61 -3.28 15.56
CA GLY A 6 -5.03 -4.62 15.45
C GLY A 6 -5.51 -5.31 14.19
N PHE A 7 -6.82 -5.29 13.92
CA PHE A 7 -7.43 -5.95 12.76
C PHE A 7 -6.92 -5.42 11.42
N TYR A 8 -6.88 -4.10 11.21
CA TYR A 8 -6.38 -3.53 9.95
C TYR A 8 -4.86 -3.66 9.81
N ARG A 9 -4.11 -3.56 10.91
CA ARG A 9 -2.68 -3.82 10.91
C ARG A 9 -2.39 -5.29 10.63
N THR A 10 -3.23 -6.23 11.09
CA THR A 10 -3.17 -7.65 10.75
C THR A 10 -3.55 -7.90 9.29
N LEU A 11 -4.57 -7.22 8.76
CA LEU A 11 -5.03 -7.37 7.37
C LEU A 11 -4.02 -6.81 6.35
N CYS A 12 -3.36 -5.70 6.71
CA CYS A 12 -2.25 -5.13 5.95
C CYS A 12 -0.89 -5.80 6.26
N SER A 13 -0.79 -6.63 7.31
CA SER A 13 0.42 -7.39 7.62
C SER A 13 0.39 -8.85 7.16
N SER A 14 -0.78 -9.44 6.90
CA SER A 14 -0.85 -10.89 6.66
C SER A 14 -0.66 -11.30 5.20
N GLU A 15 -1.00 -10.47 4.20
CA GLU A 15 -1.06 -10.96 2.79
C GLU A 15 -0.63 -9.97 1.67
N THR A 16 -0.36 -8.71 2.00
CA THR A 16 -0.60 -7.57 1.08
C THR A 16 0.57 -7.11 0.20
N LEU A 17 1.44 -8.01 -0.23
CA LEU A 17 2.09 -7.87 -1.56
C LEU A 17 1.74 -9.03 -2.53
N ARG A 18 0.92 -9.98 -2.05
CA ARG A 18 0.34 -11.20 -2.66
C ARG A 18 1.31 -12.26 -3.21
N SER A 19 1.31 -13.40 -2.52
CA SER A 19 1.17 -14.75 -3.10
C SER A 19 0.30 -15.57 -2.13
N GLY A 20 -0.83 -16.10 -2.60
CA GLY A 20 -1.73 -17.02 -1.87
C GLY A 20 -2.38 -16.54 -0.55
N LYS A 21 -3.10 -17.47 0.12
CA LYS A 21 -3.68 -17.34 1.49
C LYS A 21 -2.62 -17.24 2.61
N LYS A 22 -1.34 -17.41 2.27
CA LYS A 22 -0.20 -17.40 3.21
C LYS A 22 0.59 -16.09 3.15
N GLY A 23 0.53 -15.34 2.05
CA GLY A 23 1.26 -14.10 1.85
C GLY A 23 2.65 -14.29 1.22
N PHE A 24 3.11 -13.26 0.50
CA PHE A 24 4.36 -13.28 -0.27
C PHE A 24 5.59 -13.66 0.57
N PHE A 25 5.76 -13.07 1.76
CA PHE A 25 6.94 -13.33 2.58
C PHE A 25 6.98 -14.75 3.15
N HIS A 26 5.82 -15.35 3.45
CA HIS A 26 5.77 -16.74 3.88
C HIS A 26 6.15 -17.67 2.73
N ASP A 27 5.52 -17.52 1.57
CA ASP A 27 5.84 -18.30 0.37
C ASP A 27 7.32 -18.13 -0.02
N PHE A 28 7.85 -16.90 0.07
CA PHE A 28 9.24 -16.59 -0.19
C PHE A 28 10.18 -17.28 0.81
N SER A 29 9.91 -17.18 2.11
CA SER A 29 10.73 -17.83 3.14
C SER A 29 10.72 -19.35 3.01
N GLU A 30 9.57 -19.95 2.70
CA GLU A 30 9.42 -21.39 2.51
C GLU A 30 10.23 -21.86 1.30
N TYR A 31 10.15 -21.14 0.17
CA TYR A 31 10.94 -21.41 -1.03
C TYR A 31 12.46 -21.33 -0.76
N VAL A 32 12.92 -20.28 -0.07
CA VAL A 32 14.34 -20.09 0.26
C VAL A 32 14.81 -21.19 1.22
N MET A 33 14.02 -21.55 2.23
CA MET A 33 14.34 -22.64 3.17
C MET A 33 14.43 -24.00 2.47
N GLN A 34 13.49 -24.32 1.57
CA GLN A 34 13.54 -25.54 0.75
C GLN A 34 14.78 -25.58 -0.14
N THR A 35 15.15 -24.42 -0.71
CA THR A 35 16.34 -24.30 -1.55
C THR A 35 17.61 -24.45 -0.74
N ALA A 36 17.70 -23.85 0.46
CA ALA A 36 18.84 -23.97 1.34
C ALA A 36 19.01 -25.39 1.93
N GLY A 37 17.89 -26.04 2.26
CA GLY A 37 17.85 -27.35 2.91
C GLY A 37 18.05 -27.29 4.42
N ASP A 38 17.47 -28.25 5.14
CA ASP A 38 17.37 -28.26 6.61
C ASP A 38 18.72 -28.17 7.33
N THR A 39 19.76 -28.78 6.76
CA THR A 39 21.12 -28.75 7.34
C THR A 39 21.68 -27.33 7.34
N TRP A 40 21.53 -26.59 6.24
CA TRP A 40 22.02 -25.22 6.15
C TRP A 40 21.21 -24.30 7.06
N THR A 41 19.88 -24.43 7.03
CA THR A 41 18.97 -23.62 7.84
C THR A 41 19.23 -23.80 9.33
N SER A 42 19.37 -25.04 9.81
CA SER A 42 19.52 -25.32 11.25
C SER A 42 20.96 -25.17 11.77
N LYS A 43 21.98 -25.56 10.99
CA LYS A 43 23.37 -25.62 11.46
C LYS A 43 24.22 -24.43 11.05
N ILE A 44 23.84 -23.69 10.02
CA ILE A 44 24.57 -22.52 9.55
C ILE A 44 23.77 -21.26 9.89
N PHE A 45 22.62 -21.06 9.26
CA PHE A 45 21.85 -19.82 9.43
C PHE A 45 21.30 -19.65 10.86
N GLY A 46 20.74 -20.72 11.44
CA GLY A 46 20.17 -20.71 12.78
C GLY A 46 21.18 -20.57 13.93
N ARG A 47 22.49 -20.64 13.65
CA ARG A 47 23.56 -20.42 14.64
C ARG A 47 24.14 -19.01 14.64
N ILE A 48 23.63 -18.13 13.78
CA ILE A 48 24.08 -16.74 13.68
C ILE A 48 23.14 -15.86 14.49
N ASP A 49 23.72 -15.14 15.44
CA ASP A 49 22.97 -14.36 16.43
C ASP A 49 22.74 -12.90 16.00
N ASP A 50 23.46 -12.43 14.96
CA ASP A 50 23.35 -11.06 14.46
C ASP A 50 22.84 -10.97 13.02
N ASP A 51 22.08 -9.92 12.72
CA ASP A 51 21.46 -9.73 11.40
C ASP A 51 22.50 -9.51 10.30
N ALA A 52 23.62 -8.84 10.58
CA ALA A 52 24.68 -8.61 9.60
C ALA A 52 25.38 -9.92 9.21
N GLY A 53 25.58 -10.83 10.16
CA GLY A 53 26.08 -12.19 9.94
C GLY A 53 25.10 -13.02 9.12
N ARG A 54 23.80 -12.94 9.42
CA ARG A 54 22.74 -13.65 8.67
C ARG A 54 22.68 -13.22 7.21
N VAL A 55 22.70 -11.91 6.95
CA VAL A 55 22.75 -11.37 5.59
C VAL A 55 24.02 -11.82 4.88
N ARG A 56 25.18 -11.76 5.52
CA ARG A 56 26.43 -12.26 4.94
C ARG A 56 26.34 -13.76 4.58
N ALA A 57 25.79 -14.59 5.45
CA ALA A 57 25.63 -16.01 5.17
C ALA A 57 24.76 -16.27 3.94
N ILE A 58 23.64 -15.54 3.79
CA ILE A 58 22.76 -15.61 2.61
C ILE A 58 23.53 -15.28 1.33
N PHE A 59 24.32 -14.20 1.32
CA PHE A 59 25.05 -13.76 0.13
C PHE A 59 26.38 -14.49 -0.12
N THR A 60 26.83 -15.33 0.82
CA THR A 60 28.05 -16.15 0.66
C THR A 60 27.75 -17.52 0.06
N ASP A 61 26.57 -18.08 0.34
CA ASP A 61 26.13 -19.34 -0.25
C ASP A 61 25.51 -19.09 -1.62
N ALA A 62 26.14 -19.58 -2.70
CA ALA A 62 25.68 -19.31 -4.07
C ALA A 62 24.24 -19.78 -4.33
N LYS A 63 23.85 -20.92 -3.74
CA LYS A 63 22.52 -21.52 -3.95
C LYS A 63 21.43 -20.69 -3.29
N VAL A 64 21.67 -20.25 -2.05
CA VAL A 64 20.72 -19.42 -1.29
C VAL A 64 20.68 -18.00 -1.84
N LYS A 65 21.85 -17.44 -2.18
CA LYS A 65 21.99 -16.12 -2.79
C LYS A 65 21.13 -15.99 -4.03
N ASP A 66 21.26 -16.92 -4.98
CA ASP A 66 20.55 -16.81 -6.26
C ASP A 66 19.04 -16.92 -6.06
N ALA A 67 18.58 -17.83 -5.19
CA ALA A 67 17.15 -17.95 -4.86
C ALA A 67 16.56 -16.67 -4.23
N VAL A 68 17.31 -16.02 -3.34
CA VAL A 68 16.92 -14.74 -2.72
C VAL A 68 16.97 -13.61 -3.74
N ALA A 69 18.09 -13.45 -4.44
CA ALA A 69 18.33 -12.35 -5.36
C ALA A 69 17.38 -12.40 -6.57
N ASP A 70 17.16 -13.56 -7.16
CA ASP A 70 16.26 -13.71 -8.31
C ASP A 70 14.81 -13.41 -7.96
N THR A 71 14.38 -13.83 -6.77
CA THR A 71 13.01 -13.56 -6.30
C THR A 71 12.82 -12.07 -6.06
N LEU A 72 13.76 -11.43 -5.36
CA LEU A 72 13.70 -10.00 -5.06
C LEU A 72 13.92 -9.12 -6.30
N ALA A 73 14.73 -9.56 -7.27
CA ALA A 73 14.92 -8.86 -8.54
C ALA A 73 13.63 -8.80 -9.38
N ARG A 74 12.73 -9.75 -9.17
CA ARG A 74 11.40 -9.77 -9.81
C ARG A 74 10.36 -8.93 -9.06
N VAL A 75 10.65 -8.51 -7.83
CA VAL A 75 9.80 -7.58 -7.08
C VAL A 75 9.92 -6.20 -7.71
N LYS A 76 8.93 -5.85 -8.52
CA LYS A 76 8.82 -4.49 -9.05
C LYS A 76 8.21 -3.59 -7.99
N PRO A 77 8.78 -2.39 -7.74
CA PRO A 77 8.06 -1.34 -7.06
C PRO A 77 6.71 -1.17 -7.74
N LEU A 78 5.62 -1.36 -7.00
CA LEU A 78 4.28 -1.07 -7.47
C LEU A 78 4.09 0.45 -7.38
N PHE A 79 4.88 1.20 -8.15
CA PHE A 79 4.55 2.58 -8.46
C PHE A 79 3.28 2.52 -9.30
N ARG A 80 2.12 2.60 -8.65
CA ARG A 80 0.92 3.07 -9.34
C ARG A 80 1.24 4.53 -9.66
N ASP A 81 1.82 4.76 -10.85
CA ASP A 81 2.18 6.10 -11.32
C ASP A 81 1.06 7.09 -10.99
N LYS A 82 1.45 8.25 -10.50
CA LYS A 82 0.46 9.28 -10.23
C LYS A 82 -0.02 9.87 -11.55
N ASP A 83 -1.32 9.87 -11.74
CA ASP A 83 -1.99 10.28 -12.96
C ASP A 83 -3.29 11.01 -12.60
N ALA A 84 -3.28 12.32 -12.81
CA ALA A 84 -4.41 13.20 -12.50
C ALA A 84 -5.66 12.86 -13.32
N GLU A 85 -5.51 12.43 -14.57
CA GLU A 85 -6.64 12.08 -15.44
C GLU A 85 -7.30 10.78 -14.99
N ILE A 86 -6.51 9.78 -14.61
CA ILE A 86 -7.06 8.54 -14.05
C ILE A 86 -7.73 8.82 -12.70
N SER A 87 -7.12 9.64 -11.84
CA SER A 87 -7.75 10.04 -10.57
C SER A 87 -9.10 10.71 -10.82
N LYS A 88 -9.15 11.74 -11.68
CA LYS A 88 -10.38 12.46 -12.05
C LYS A 88 -11.45 11.52 -12.59
N ARG A 89 -11.11 10.64 -13.53
CA ARG A 89 -12.07 9.67 -14.11
C ARG A 89 -12.67 8.76 -13.04
N ARG A 90 -11.83 8.22 -12.14
CA ARG A 90 -12.28 7.37 -11.03
C ARG A 90 -13.17 8.12 -10.04
N ARG A 91 -12.89 9.39 -9.74
CA ARG A 91 -13.79 10.22 -8.92
C ARG A 91 -15.16 10.38 -9.59
N LEU A 92 -15.20 10.69 -10.89
CA LEU A 92 -16.45 10.87 -11.64
C LEU A 92 -17.29 9.59 -11.67
N GLU A 93 -16.66 8.44 -11.96
CA GLU A 93 -17.33 7.13 -11.88
C GLU A 93 -17.81 6.83 -10.44
N GLY A 94 -17.01 7.21 -9.43
CA GLY A 94 -17.36 7.08 -8.01
C GLY A 94 -18.60 7.86 -7.63
N TYR A 95 -18.71 9.13 -8.06
CA TYR A 95 -19.89 9.95 -7.84
C TYR A 95 -21.14 9.37 -8.52
N GLN A 96 -21.01 8.81 -9.72
CA GLN A 96 -22.13 8.16 -10.42
C GLN A 96 -22.67 6.95 -9.63
N LEU A 97 -21.78 6.11 -9.09
CA LEU A 97 -22.18 4.96 -8.26
C LEU A 97 -22.75 5.40 -6.91
N ALA A 98 -22.17 6.43 -6.29
CA ALA A 98 -22.68 6.99 -5.05
C ALA A 98 -24.13 7.50 -5.19
N ALA A 99 -24.43 8.17 -6.31
CA ALA A 99 -25.76 8.72 -6.60
C ALA A 99 -26.85 7.65 -6.73
N VAL A 100 -26.49 6.42 -7.11
CA VAL A 100 -27.42 5.28 -7.23
C VAL A 100 -27.40 4.34 -6.02
N GLY A 101 -26.73 4.73 -4.93
CA GLY A 101 -26.67 3.97 -3.67
C GLY A 101 -25.63 2.84 -3.65
N GLU A 102 -24.79 2.72 -4.68
CA GLU A 102 -23.76 1.68 -4.79
C GLU A 102 -22.49 2.09 -4.04
N HIS A 103 -22.62 2.32 -2.73
CA HIS A 103 -21.61 2.95 -1.89
C HIS A 103 -20.29 2.16 -1.78
N ASP A 104 -20.34 0.82 -1.71
CA ASP A 104 -19.13 -0.01 -1.65
C ASP A 104 -18.30 0.07 -2.94
N LYS A 105 -18.99 0.11 -4.09
CA LYS A 105 -18.32 0.26 -5.39
C LYS A 105 -17.80 1.68 -5.58
N ALA A 106 -18.55 2.69 -5.11
CA ALA A 106 -18.08 4.07 -5.09
C ALA A 106 -16.81 4.21 -4.22
N LEU A 107 -16.78 3.60 -3.03
CA LEU A 107 -15.63 3.60 -2.14
C LEU A 107 -14.37 3.02 -2.81
N LEU A 108 -14.53 1.92 -3.55
CA LEU A 108 -13.43 1.33 -4.31
C LEU A 108 -12.88 2.31 -5.36
N LEU A 109 -13.75 3.01 -6.09
CA LEU A 109 -13.34 3.98 -7.10
C LEU A 109 -12.65 5.19 -6.49
N PHE A 110 -13.16 5.75 -5.39
CA PHE A 110 -12.50 6.84 -4.69
C PHE A 110 -11.14 6.43 -4.10
N SER A 111 -11.03 5.20 -3.59
CA SER A 111 -9.73 4.66 -3.13
C SER A 111 -8.72 4.53 -4.26
N GLN A 112 -9.17 4.14 -5.46
CA GLN A 112 -8.32 4.16 -6.66
C GLN A 112 -7.95 5.59 -7.06
N ALA A 113 -8.86 6.55 -6.93
CA ALA A 113 -8.59 7.96 -7.23
C ALA A 113 -7.49 8.52 -6.32
N VAL A 114 -7.60 8.33 -4.99
CA VAL A 114 -6.57 8.76 -4.02
C VAL A 114 -5.20 8.17 -4.37
N LEU A 115 -5.18 6.89 -4.70
CA LEU A 115 -3.95 6.19 -5.03
C LEU A 115 -3.30 6.69 -6.32
N ARG A 116 -4.09 7.09 -7.32
CA ARG A 116 -3.61 7.65 -8.59
C ARG A 116 -3.38 9.16 -8.53
N ALA A 117 -3.92 9.88 -7.56
CA ALA A 117 -3.79 11.32 -7.48
C ALA A 117 -2.31 11.74 -7.27
N PRO A 118 -1.78 12.65 -8.12
CA PRO A 118 -0.51 13.33 -7.85
C PRO A 118 -0.60 14.19 -6.60
N GLN A 119 0.55 14.45 -5.97
CA GLN A 119 0.64 15.45 -4.91
C GLN A 119 0.14 16.83 -5.41
N PRO A 120 -0.37 17.67 -4.50
CA PRO A 120 -0.86 18.99 -4.87
C PRO A 120 0.14 19.80 -5.70
N GLY A 121 -0.37 20.54 -6.68
CA GLY A 121 0.44 21.43 -7.52
C GLY A 121 1.37 20.74 -8.54
N ARG A 122 1.52 19.41 -8.51
CA ARG A 122 2.36 18.66 -9.49
C ARG A 122 1.79 18.67 -10.91
N ASN A 123 0.46 18.67 -11.05
CA ASN A 123 -0.22 18.79 -12.33
C ASN A 123 -1.31 19.86 -12.24
N LYS A 124 -0.96 21.11 -12.55
CA LYS A 124 -1.90 22.25 -12.46
C LYS A 124 -2.91 22.30 -13.61
N THR A 125 -2.68 21.56 -14.70
CA THR A 125 -3.59 21.52 -15.86
C THR A 125 -4.90 20.84 -15.50
N ILE A 126 -4.86 19.85 -14.60
CA ILE A 126 -6.04 19.11 -14.14
C ILE A 126 -6.37 19.50 -12.70
N ASP A 127 -7.64 19.82 -12.46
CA ASP A 127 -8.16 20.20 -11.14
C ASP A 127 -7.35 21.33 -10.45
N GLN A 128 -6.67 22.18 -11.23
CA GLN A 128 -5.75 23.20 -10.72
C GLN A 128 -4.64 22.66 -9.81
N GLY A 129 -4.31 21.36 -9.92
CA GLY A 129 -3.37 20.68 -9.04
C GLY A 129 -3.98 20.14 -7.76
N LEU A 130 -5.30 20.12 -7.59
CA LEU A 130 -5.99 19.67 -6.38
C LEU A 130 -6.53 18.24 -6.48
N SER A 131 -5.99 17.41 -7.39
CA SER A 131 -6.50 16.06 -7.63
C SER A 131 -6.47 15.15 -6.39
N LEU A 132 -5.49 15.31 -5.48
CA LEU A 132 -5.43 14.53 -4.23
C LEU A 132 -6.46 14.99 -3.20
N PRO A 133 -6.52 16.29 -2.82
CA PRO A 133 -7.57 16.81 -1.93
C PRO A 133 -8.99 16.45 -2.40
N LEU A 134 -9.27 16.61 -3.70
CA LEU A 134 -10.58 16.27 -4.25
C LEU A 134 -10.89 14.77 -4.23
N ALA A 135 -9.88 13.91 -4.30
CA ALA A 135 -10.08 12.46 -4.17
C ALA A 135 -10.35 12.06 -2.71
N LEU A 136 -9.64 12.68 -1.77
CA LEU A 136 -9.83 12.49 -0.33
C LEU A 136 -11.23 12.96 0.10
N LEU A 137 -11.68 14.12 -0.36
CA LEU A 137 -13.02 14.65 -0.06
C LEU A 137 -14.12 13.70 -0.54
N GLY A 138 -14.06 13.25 -1.81
CA GLY A 138 -15.04 12.31 -2.34
C GLY A 138 -15.06 10.98 -1.58
N ARG A 139 -13.89 10.50 -1.11
CA ARG A 139 -13.83 9.29 -0.28
C ARG A 139 -14.39 9.50 1.12
N ALA A 140 -14.11 10.65 1.73
CA ALA A 140 -14.64 11.02 3.04
C ALA A 140 -16.18 11.08 3.04
N GLU A 141 -16.79 11.61 1.98
CA GLU A 141 -18.24 11.61 1.80
C GLU A 141 -18.84 10.19 1.82
N ILE A 142 -18.19 9.23 1.16
CA ILE A 142 -18.63 7.85 1.17
C ILE A 142 -18.43 7.21 2.55
N PHE A 143 -17.31 7.46 3.22
CA PHE A 143 -17.11 6.99 4.59
C PHE A 143 -18.16 7.56 5.55
N MET A 144 -18.52 8.84 5.45
CA MET A 144 -19.61 9.42 6.25
C MET A 144 -20.96 8.74 5.98
N THR A 145 -21.26 8.45 4.71
CA THR A 145 -22.47 7.73 4.29
C THR A 145 -22.52 6.32 4.88
N LEU A 146 -21.39 5.64 4.91
CA LEU A 146 -21.22 4.31 5.51
C LEU A 146 -21.09 4.32 7.04
N LYS A 147 -21.13 5.50 7.67
CA LYS A 147 -20.94 5.72 9.12
C LYS A 147 -19.55 5.34 9.64
N GLU A 148 -18.57 5.31 8.75
CA GLU A 148 -17.15 5.07 9.02
C GLU A 148 -16.43 6.39 9.33
N TYR A 149 -16.90 7.09 10.37
CA TYR A 149 -16.50 8.48 10.64
C TYR A 149 -15.01 8.68 10.95
N HIS A 150 -14.35 7.64 11.46
CA HIS A 150 -12.92 7.69 11.73
C HIS A 150 -12.10 7.89 10.44
N PHE A 151 -12.39 7.10 9.40
CA PHE A 151 -11.70 7.21 8.11
C PHE A 151 -12.08 8.50 7.37
N ALA A 152 -13.34 8.93 7.48
CA ALA A 152 -13.75 10.23 6.93
C ALA A 152 -12.94 11.39 7.54
N LEU A 153 -12.74 11.38 8.87
CA LEU A 153 -11.99 12.41 9.56
C LEU A 153 -10.50 12.42 9.17
N GLU A 154 -9.91 11.24 8.96
CA GLU A 154 -8.53 11.12 8.46
C GLU A 154 -8.39 11.71 7.06
N ASP A 155 -9.28 11.35 6.13
CA ASP A 155 -9.28 11.90 4.77
C ASP A 155 -9.48 13.43 4.76
N LEU A 156 -10.37 13.95 5.61
CA LEU A 156 -10.60 15.40 5.73
C LEU A 156 -9.38 16.14 6.30
N ARG A 157 -8.67 15.55 7.26
CA ARG A 157 -7.44 16.13 7.81
C ARG A 157 -6.35 16.21 6.75
N LEU A 158 -6.12 15.11 6.03
CA LEU A 158 -5.14 15.04 4.95
C LEU A 158 -5.48 16.04 3.83
N ALA A 159 -6.75 16.17 3.46
CA ALA A 159 -7.19 17.15 2.47
C ALA A 159 -6.98 18.60 2.92
N ALA A 160 -7.12 18.88 4.22
CA ALA A 160 -6.90 20.21 4.78
C ALA A 160 -5.42 20.59 4.91
N GLU A 161 -4.53 19.62 5.16
CA GLU A 161 -3.08 19.85 5.19
C GLU A 161 -2.54 20.35 3.85
N ASP A 162 -3.13 19.90 2.74
CA ASP A 162 -2.77 20.28 1.37
C ASP A 162 -3.28 21.68 0.96
N ASP A 163 -4.23 22.27 1.69
CA ASP A 163 -4.81 23.60 1.45
C ASP A 163 -4.25 24.68 2.39
N LEU A 164 -3.36 24.31 3.33
CA LEU A 164 -2.68 25.30 4.14
C LEU A 164 -1.65 26.01 3.27
N PRO A 165 -1.78 27.33 3.00
CA PRO A 165 -0.69 28.07 2.41
C PRO A 165 0.52 27.88 3.30
N ASP A 166 1.67 27.54 2.69
CA ASP A 166 2.96 27.51 3.37
C ASP A 166 3.04 28.77 4.22
N LYS A 167 3.02 28.59 5.54
CA LYS A 167 3.36 29.68 6.44
C LYS A 167 4.81 30.04 6.12
N SER A 168 4.96 31.19 5.48
CA SER A 168 6.19 31.93 5.24
C SER A 168 7.03 31.51 4.03
N MET A 169 6.90 32.30 2.95
CA MET A 169 7.96 33.23 2.55
C MET A 169 7.37 34.59 2.20
#